data_AF-A0A7W9KPM9-F1
#
_entry.id   AF-A0A7W9KPM9-F1
#
_cell.length_a   1.000
_cell.length_b   1.000
_cell.length_c   1.000
_cell.angle_alpha   90.00
_cell.angle_beta   90.00
_cell.angle_gamma   90.00
#
_symmetry.space_group_name_H-M   'P 1'
#
loop_
_entity.id
_entity.type
_entity.pdbx_description
1 polymer ?
#
loop_
_entity_poly.entity_id
_entity_poly.type
_entity_poly.pdbx_seq_one_letter_code
_entity_poly.pdbx_strand_id
1 'polypeptide(L)'
;MIRSPGRGRFAPVAAACLLGAATLMVSEATVAVAGPSTANATLTAGVEDEGADCPVSLPGSPTANPKLPDPFKRIDGGRIATRSDWRCRREEISKLAQRYVYGTKPAKPAAVTGTVTRTSITVNVSDGGKSSSFSASVSLPSGTGPFPAVLVYGGLGADTATIHAAGVATINYYDNDRS
;
A
#
# COMPACT_ATOMS: atom_id res chain seq x y z
N MET A 1 -81.49 5.72 -17.30
CA MET A 1 -81.99 5.46 -18.66
C MET A 1 -81.45 4.10 -19.09
N ILE A 2 -82.34 3.16 -19.34
CA ILE A 2 -82.10 1.76 -19.70
C ILE A 2 -81.64 1.67 -21.15
N ARG A 3 -80.63 0.83 -21.46
CA ARG A 3 -80.58 -0.05 -22.65
C ARG A 3 -79.39 -1.03 -22.57
N SER A 4 -79.69 -2.29 -22.30
CA SER A 4 -78.98 -3.50 -22.77
C SER A 4 -79.00 -3.56 -24.32
N PRO A 5 -78.24 -4.41 -25.05
CA PRO A 5 -78.15 -5.90 -24.94
C PRO A 5 -76.71 -6.43 -25.17
N GLY A 6 -76.33 -7.71 -25.06
CA GLY A 6 -77.04 -8.97 -24.84
C GLY A 6 -76.25 -10.10 -25.54
N ARG A 7 -76.30 -11.31 -24.93
CA ARG A 7 -75.98 -12.65 -25.49
C ARG A 7 -74.51 -12.93 -25.86
N GLY A 8 -73.92 -14.08 -25.52
CA GLY A 8 -74.42 -15.25 -24.80
C GLY A 8 -73.43 -16.42 -24.87
N ARG A 9 -73.68 -17.40 -23.99
CA ARG A 9 -73.36 -18.84 -24.06
C ARG A 9 -71.90 -19.27 -24.20
N PHE A 10 -71.34 -19.79 -23.10
CA PHE A 10 -70.44 -20.96 -23.15
C PHE A 10 -70.77 -21.92 -22.00
N ALA A 11 -70.92 -23.20 -22.36
CA ALA A 11 -71.24 -24.32 -21.48
C ALA A 11 -70.00 -24.79 -20.69
N PRO A 12 -70.17 -25.53 -19.58
CA PRO A 12 -69.06 -25.99 -18.74
C PRO A 12 -68.64 -27.41 -19.15
N VAL A 13 -67.35 -27.68 -19.36
CA VAL A 13 -66.81 -29.05 -19.33
C VAL A 13 -65.38 -29.03 -18.82
N ALA A 14 -65.12 -29.88 -17.83
CA ALA A 14 -63.84 -30.10 -17.16
C ALA A 14 -62.75 -30.61 -18.12
N ALA A 15 -61.50 -30.22 -17.87
CA ALA A 15 -60.32 -30.87 -18.41
C ALA A 15 -59.34 -31.14 -17.27
N ALA A 16 -59.13 -32.43 -16.99
CA ALA A 16 -58.06 -32.91 -16.15
C ALA A 16 -56.72 -32.71 -16.87
N CYS A 17 -55.71 -32.15 -16.19
CA CYS A 17 -54.34 -32.08 -16.69
C CYS A 17 -53.35 -32.50 -15.60
N LEU A 18 -52.99 -33.78 -15.69
CA LEU A 18 -51.66 -34.40 -15.53
C LEU A 18 -50.64 -33.73 -14.59
N LEU A 19 -50.24 -34.50 -13.57
CA LEU A 19 -49.06 -34.25 -12.74
C LEU A 19 -47.78 -34.19 -13.59
N GLY A 20 -47.17 -33.01 -13.68
CA GLY A 20 -45.80 -32.84 -14.15
C GLY A 20 -44.84 -32.79 -12.96
N ALA A 21 -43.99 -33.81 -12.81
CA ALA A 21 -42.86 -33.77 -11.88
C ALA A 21 -41.77 -32.88 -12.48
N ALA A 22 -41.56 -31.69 -11.91
CA ALA A 22 -40.45 -30.82 -12.26
C ALA A 22 -39.19 -31.29 -11.51
N THR A 23 -38.26 -31.92 -12.21
CA THR A 23 -36.91 -32.19 -11.70
C THR A 23 -36.12 -30.89 -11.62
N LEU A 24 -35.72 -30.46 -10.42
CA LEU A 24 -34.74 -29.39 -10.22
C LEU A 24 -33.37 -29.89 -10.69
N MET A 25 -32.79 -29.22 -11.69
CA MET A 25 -31.37 -29.37 -12.03
C MET A 25 -30.55 -28.52 -11.05
N VAL A 26 -29.76 -29.15 -10.20
CA VAL A 26 -28.73 -28.46 -9.41
C VAL A 26 -27.50 -28.30 -10.31
N SER A 27 -27.24 -27.10 -10.80
CA SER A 27 -25.95 -26.78 -11.41
C SER A 27 -24.92 -26.59 -10.32
N GLU A 28 -23.97 -27.52 -10.21
CA GLU A 28 -22.76 -27.31 -9.42
C GLU A 28 -21.88 -26.27 -10.11
N ALA A 29 -21.80 -25.08 -9.52
CA ALA A 29 -20.81 -24.08 -9.90
C ALA A 29 -19.46 -24.52 -9.32
N THR A 30 -18.58 -25.05 -10.18
CA THR A 30 -17.20 -25.30 -9.81
C THR A 30 -16.48 -23.96 -9.65
N VAL A 31 -16.21 -23.57 -8.41
CA VAL A 31 -15.33 -22.44 -8.11
C VAL A 31 -13.91 -22.86 -8.46
N ALA A 32 -13.38 -22.36 -9.58
CA ALA A 32 -11.97 -22.49 -9.90
C ALA A 32 -11.15 -21.69 -8.87
N VAL A 33 -10.55 -22.39 -7.89
CA VAL A 33 -9.51 -21.81 -7.05
C VAL A 33 -8.30 -21.59 -7.95
N ALA A 34 -8.03 -20.34 -8.30
CA ALA A 34 -6.81 -19.96 -8.99
C ALA A 34 -5.61 -20.41 -8.12
N GLY A 35 -4.79 -21.31 -8.67
CA GLY A 35 -3.55 -21.73 -8.01
C GLY A 35 -2.60 -20.55 -7.81
N PRO A 36 -1.57 -20.70 -6.94
CA PRO A 36 -0.61 -19.64 -6.69
C PRO A 36 0.06 -19.25 -8.01
N SER A 37 -0.25 -18.05 -8.49
CA SER A 37 0.41 -17.48 -9.65
C SER A 37 1.86 -17.22 -9.26
N THR A 38 2.80 -17.94 -9.88
CA THR A 38 4.24 -17.62 -9.83
C THR A 38 4.48 -16.35 -10.63
N ALA A 39 3.99 -15.22 -10.11
CA ALA A 39 4.34 -13.91 -10.62
C ALA A 39 5.79 -13.65 -10.22
N ASN A 40 6.70 -13.71 -11.18
CA ASN A 40 8.01 -13.08 -11.04
C ASN A 40 7.75 -11.57 -10.92
N ALA A 41 7.58 -11.10 -9.68
CA ALA A 41 7.38 -9.69 -9.40
C ALA A 41 8.65 -8.94 -9.80
N THR A 42 8.62 -8.26 -10.95
CA THR A 42 9.61 -7.25 -11.29
C THR A 42 9.38 -6.06 -10.36
N LEU A 43 10.15 -5.97 -9.28
CA LEU A 43 10.12 -4.84 -8.36
C LEU A 43 10.94 -3.70 -8.95
N THR A 44 10.27 -2.72 -9.56
CA THR A 44 10.89 -1.43 -9.88
C THR A 44 10.96 -0.60 -8.60
N ALA A 45 12.12 0.04 -8.35
CA ALA A 45 12.23 1.00 -7.26
C ALA A 45 11.22 2.14 -7.48
N GLY A 46 10.33 2.36 -6.52
CA GLY A 46 9.37 3.46 -6.57
C GLY A 46 10.05 4.83 -6.44
N VAL A 47 9.31 5.88 -6.81
CA VAL A 47 9.73 7.27 -6.52
C VAL A 47 9.60 7.50 -5.02
N GLU A 48 10.72 7.75 -4.33
CA GLU A 48 10.73 7.95 -2.87
C GLU A 48 9.87 9.14 -2.43
N ASP A 49 9.93 10.24 -3.19
CA ASP A 49 9.18 11.47 -2.93
C ASP A 49 8.38 11.87 -4.17
N GLU A 50 7.13 11.44 -4.21
CA GLU A 50 6.20 11.76 -5.29
C GLU A 50 5.84 13.24 -5.35
N GLY A 51 6.16 14.05 -4.34
CA GLY A 51 5.80 15.47 -4.24
C GLY A 51 6.94 16.45 -4.54
N ALA A 52 8.13 15.96 -4.91
CA ALA A 52 9.34 16.79 -5.07
C ALA A 52 9.24 17.92 -6.12
N ASP A 53 8.30 17.82 -7.07
CA ASP A 53 7.96 18.85 -8.06
C ASP A 53 6.99 19.92 -7.55
N CYS A 54 6.42 19.75 -6.36
CA CYS A 54 5.51 20.74 -5.78
C CYS A 54 6.31 21.98 -5.35
N PRO A 55 5.90 23.19 -5.75
CA PRO A 55 6.55 24.41 -5.30
C PRO A 55 6.30 24.61 -3.80
N VAL A 56 7.35 24.74 -3.00
CA VAL A 56 7.26 25.01 -1.56
C VAL A 56 7.98 26.31 -1.23
N SER A 57 7.23 27.27 -0.68
CA SER A 57 7.77 28.49 -0.07
C SER A 57 7.69 28.40 1.44
N LEU A 58 8.84 28.30 2.09
CA LEU A 58 8.91 28.21 3.55
C LEU A 58 8.85 29.61 4.18
N PRO A 59 8.12 29.78 5.29
CA PRO A 59 8.19 31.02 6.07
C PRO A 59 9.58 31.18 6.69
N GLY A 60 9.96 32.42 7.03
CA GLY A 60 11.23 32.70 7.70
C GLY A 60 11.27 32.06 9.10
N SER A 61 10.28 32.40 9.93
CA SER A 61 10.11 31.89 11.28
C SER A 61 8.71 31.27 11.45
N PRO A 62 8.57 30.22 12.27
CA PRO A 62 7.27 29.64 12.56
C PRO A 62 6.43 30.61 13.39
N THR A 63 5.13 30.67 13.10
CA THR A 63 4.17 31.40 13.93
C THR A 63 3.91 30.63 15.21
N ALA A 64 3.92 31.32 16.36
CA ALA A 64 3.58 30.71 17.63
C ALA A 64 2.17 30.11 17.58
N ASN A 65 2.07 28.81 17.82
CA ASN A 65 0.81 28.09 17.91
C ASN A 65 0.85 27.24 19.19
N PRO A 66 -0.01 27.51 20.19
CA PRO A 66 -0.03 26.72 21.42
C PRO A 66 -0.63 25.31 21.21
N LYS A 67 -1.15 25.00 20.02
CA LYS A 67 -1.74 23.71 19.64
C LYS A 67 -0.89 23.02 18.57
N LEU A 68 -1.21 21.77 18.27
CA LEU A 68 -0.64 21.05 17.14
C LEU A 68 -0.98 21.77 15.81
N PRO A 69 -0.02 21.87 14.87
CA PRO A 69 -0.31 22.35 13.51
C PRO A 69 -1.37 21.49 12.82
N ASP A 70 -2.29 22.13 12.10
CA ASP A 70 -3.32 21.43 11.33
C ASP A 70 -2.68 20.75 10.09
N PRO A 71 -2.69 19.42 9.98
CA PRO A 71 -2.09 18.74 8.83
C PRO A 71 -2.83 19.04 7.52
N PHE A 72 -4.11 19.42 7.57
CA PHE A 72 -4.98 19.69 6.42
C PHE A 72 -5.07 21.18 6.07
N LYS A 73 -4.16 22.00 6.60
CA LYS A 73 -3.98 23.41 6.23
C LYS A 73 -2.58 23.60 5.64
N ARG A 74 -2.50 24.12 4.42
CA ARG A 74 -1.26 24.50 3.73
C ARG A 74 -0.56 25.66 4.44
N ILE A 75 0.71 25.87 4.09
CA ILE A 75 1.50 27.02 4.57
C ILE A 75 0.83 28.35 4.19
N ASP A 76 0.27 28.45 2.98
CA ASP A 76 -0.45 29.64 2.49
C ASP A 76 -1.84 29.85 3.13
N GLY A 77 -2.27 28.92 3.99
CA GLY A 77 -3.56 28.94 4.67
C GLY A 77 -4.69 28.19 3.95
N GLY A 78 -4.48 27.71 2.72
CA GLY A 78 -5.43 26.92 1.96
C GLY A 78 -5.75 25.56 2.60
N ARG A 79 -6.95 25.03 2.34
CA ARG A 79 -7.37 23.71 2.84
C ARG A 79 -6.95 22.59 1.90
N ILE A 80 -6.55 21.47 2.48
CA ILE A 80 -6.41 20.19 1.78
C ILE A 80 -7.79 19.54 1.69
N ALA A 81 -8.30 19.33 0.48
CA ALA A 81 -9.62 18.76 0.25
C ALA A 81 -9.56 17.42 -0.52
N THR A 82 -8.46 17.16 -1.23
CA THR A 82 -8.32 15.99 -2.11
C THR A 82 -7.05 15.21 -1.84
N ARG A 83 -6.97 13.98 -2.34
CA ARG A 83 -5.74 13.17 -2.29
C ARG A 83 -4.61 13.81 -3.11
N SER A 84 -4.92 14.47 -4.22
CA SER A 84 -3.94 15.22 -5.02
C SER A 84 -3.38 16.42 -4.26
N ASP A 85 -4.20 17.12 -3.46
CA ASP A 85 -3.71 18.18 -2.57
C ASP A 85 -2.71 17.66 -1.55
N TRP A 86 -3.01 16.47 -0.98
CA TRP A 86 -2.18 15.85 0.04
C TRP A 86 -0.75 15.57 -0.44
N ARG A 87 -0.58 15.23 -1.71
CA ARG A 87 0.74 15.02 -2.33
C ARG A 87 1.67 16.21 -2.09
N CYS A 88 1.23 17.43 -2.43
CA CYS A 88 2.04 18.63 -2.19
C CYS A 88 2.08 19.04 -0.72
N ARG A 89 1.04 18.74 0.06
CA ARG A 89 1.07 18.98 1.51
C ARG A 89 2.16 18.15 2.22
N ARG A 90 2.36 16.89 1.81
CA ARG A 90 3.44 16.05 2.35
C ARG A 90 4.81 16.69 2.09
N GLU A 91 5.01 17.28 0.93
CA GLU A 91 6.27 17.95 0.61
C GLU A 91 6.46 19.25 1.43
N GLU A 92 5.39 20.04 1.64
CA GLU A 92 5.45 21.18 2.57
C GLU A 92 5.86 20.74 3.99
N ILE A 93 5.24 19.68 4.51
CA ILE A 93 5.54 19.14 5.84
C ILE A 93 6.98 18.61 5.89
N SER A 94 7.43 17.90 4.86
CA SER A 94 8.80 17.40 4.71
C SER A 94 9.81 18.56 4.80
N LYS A 95 9.60 19.63 4.03
CA LYS A 95 10.49 20.81 4.04
C LYS A 95 10.47 21.56 5.37
N LEU A 96 9.31 21.69 6.02
CA LEU A 96 9.21 22.26 7.37
C LEU A 96 9.98 21.42 8.39
N ALA A 97 9.81 20.09 8.37
CA ALA A 97 10.48 19.18 9.29
C ALA A 97 12.01 19.20 9.08
N GLN A 98 12.47 19.22 7.82
CA GLN A 98 13.89 19.36 7.49
C GLN A 98 14.45 20.71 7.99
N ARG A 99 13.74 21.82 7.78
CA ARG A 99 14.23 23.14 8.19
C ARG A 99 14.30 23.33 9.71
N TYR A 100 13.31 22.81 10.45
CA TYR A 100 13.16 23.13 11.87
C TYR A 100 13.52 22.01 12.83
N VAL A 101 13.62 20.76 12.37
CA VAL A 101 13.80 19.59 13.24
C VAL A 101 14.99 18.72 12.83
N TYR A 102 15.01 18.24 11.59
CA TYR A 102 15.90 17.14 11.20
C TYR A 102 17.15 17.58 10.41
N GLY A 103 17.19 18.82 9.93
CA GLY A 103 18.17 19.25 8.93
C GLY A 103 17.79 18.83 7.51
N THR A 104 18.53 19.35 6.53
CA THR A 104 18.31 19.07 5.11
C THR A 104 18.60 17.59 4.80
N LYS A 105 17.63 16.88 4.22
CA LYS A 105 17.86 15.53 3.65
C LYS A 105 18.72 15.68 2.39
N PRO A 106 19.90 15.03 2.31
CA PRO A 106 20.69 15.04 1.09
C PRO A 106 19.95 14.42 -0.10
N ALA A 107 20.38 14.78 -1.32
CA ALA A 107 19.94 14.07 -2.52
C ALA A 107 20.41 12.61 -2.50
N LYS A 108 19.87 11.79 -3.41
CA LYS A 108 20.39 10.43 -3.59
C LYS A 108 21.90 10.50 -3.89
N PRO A 109 22.70 9.56 -3.35
CA PRO A 109 24.13 9.52 -3.61
C PRO A 109 24.42 9.23 -5.09
N ALA A 110 25.62 9.58 -5.54
CA ALA A 110 26.08 9.35 -6.90
C ALA A 110 26.03 7.87 -7.33
N ALA A 111 26.39 6.94 -6.45
CA ALA A 111 26.26 5.51 -6.72
C ALA A 111 25.91 4.70 -5.48
N VAL A 112 25.09 3.67 -5.70
CA VAL A 112 24.79 2.61 -4.74
C VAL A 112 25.03 1.27 -5.44
N THR A 113 25.86 0.44 -4.83
CA THR A 113 26.14 -0.93 -5.28
C THR A 113 26.03 -1.86 -4.09
N GLY A 114 26.13 -3.16 -4.29
CA GLY A 114 26.03 -4.09 -3.18
C GLY A 114 25.90 -5.53 -3.60
N THR A 115 25.76 -6.38 -2.59
CA THR A 115 25.49 -7.81 -2.75
C THR A 115 24.28 -8.19 -1.91
N VAL A 116 23.50 -9.13 -2.42
CA VAL A 116 22.33 -9.69 -1.73
C VAL A 116 22.48 -11.19 -1.69
N THR A 117 22.36 -11.77 -0.51
CA THR A 117 22.33 -13.21 -0.28
C THR A 117 21.06 -13.58 0.48
N ARG A 118 20.86 -14.89 0.74
CA ARG A 118 19.74 -15.36 1.56
C ARG A 118 19.80 -14.90 3.02
N THR A 119 20.96 -14.44 3.49
CA THR A 119 21.22 -14.14 4.90
C THR A 119 21.75 -12.74 5.15
N SER A 120 22.14 -12.01 4.11
CA SER A 120 22.75 -10.67 4.25
C SER A 120 22.54 -9.81 3.02
N ILE A 121 22.40 -8.51 3.25
CA ILE A 121 22.50 -7.46 2.24
C ILE A 121 23.70 -6.58 2.63
N THR A 122 24.63 -6.38 1.71
CA THR A 122 25.72 -5.41 1.85
C THR A 122 25.52 -4.30 0.86
N VAL A 123 25.53 -3.05 1.34
CA VAL A 123 25.32 -1.84 0.54
C VAL A 123 26.60 -1.00 0.59
N ASN A 124 27.11 -0.65 -0.59
CA ASN A 124 28.24 0.26 -0.76
C ASN A 124 27.74 1.54 -1.41
N VAL A 125 27.97 2.67 -0.76
CA VAL A 125 27.56 4.00 -1.21
C VAL A 125 28.80 4.81 -1.56
N SER A 126 28.78 5.51 -2.69
CA SER A 126 29.77 6.53 -3.01
C SER A 126 29.12 7.84 -3.44
N ASP A 127 29.66 8.95 -2.94
CA ASP A 127 29.18 10.29 -3.23
C ASP A 127 30.29 11.33 -3.02
N GLY A 128 30.47 12.25 -3.97
CA GLY A 128 31.46 13.34 -3.85
C GLY A 128 32.90 12.90 -3.59
N GLY A 129 33.32 11.73 -4.11
CA GLY A 129 34.66 11.17 -3.88
C GLY A 129 34.86 10.49 -2.52
N LYS A 130 33.80 10.37 -1.71
CA LYS A 130 33.78 9.62 -0.45
C LYS A 130 32.97 8.35 -0.62
N SER A 131 33.28 7.33 0.17
CA SER A 131 32.54 6.06 0.17
C SER A 131 32.28 5.58 1.58
N SER A 132 31.17 4.87 1.76
CA SER A 132 30.82 4.15 3.00
C SER A 132 30.15 2.81 2.64
N SER A 133 30.17 1.87 3.58
CA SER A 133 29.55 0.55 3.41
C SER A 133 28.83 0.15 4.69
N PHE A 134 27.67 -0.49 4.54
CA PHE A 134 26.93 -1.06 5.66
C PHE A 134 26.26 -2.37 5.26
N SER A 135 25.93 -3.20 6.25
CA SER A 135 25.24 -4.47 6.02
C SER A 135 24.01 -4.63 6.91
N ALA A 136 23.03 -5.37 6.42
CA ALA A 136 21.83 -5.76 7.15
C ALA A 136 21.66 -7.28 7.06
N SER A 137 21.28 -7.93 8.16
CA SER A 137 21.02 -9.37 8.16
C SER A 137 19.63 -9.66 7.60
N VAL A 138 19.48 -10.79 6.92
CA VAL A 138 18.21 -11.25 6.35
C VAL A 138 17.83 -12.57 6.99
N SER A 139 16.60 -12.65 7.49
CA SER A 139 15.95 -13.89 7.87
C SER A 139 14.78 -14.14 6.93
N LEU A 140 14.70 -15.34 6.37
CA LEU A 140 13.68 -15.72 5.42
C LEU A 140 12.71 -16.72 6.07
N PRO A 141 11.39 -16.61 5.80
CA PRO A 141 10.46 -17.66 6.15
C PRO A 141 10.72 -18.90 5.26
N SER A 142 10.05 -20.01 5.57
CA SER A 142 10.11 -21.22 4.74
C SER A 142 9.53 -20.98 3.33
N GLY A 143 10.00 -21.76 2.34
CA GLY A 143 9.57 -21.67 0.95
C GLY A 143 10.64 -21.13 0.00
N THR A 144 10.27 -20.91 -1.26
CA THR A 144 11.19 -20.52 -2.34
C THR A 144 11.23 -19.01 -2.60
N GLY A 145 10.23 -18.25 -2.11
CA GLY A 145 10.09 -16.82 -2.36
C GLY A 145 9.55 -16.50 -3.78
N PRO A 146 9.51 -15.20 -4.17
CA PRO A 146 9.91 -14.03 -3.40
C PRO A 146 9.03 -13.81 -2.17
N PHE A 147 9.59 -13.20 -1.12
CA PHE A 147 8.87 -12.91 0.11
C PHE A 147 8.66 -11.40 0.26
N PRO A 148 7.50 -10.93 0.76
CA PRO A 148 7.43 -9.59 1.34
C PRO A 148 8.44 -9.48 2.48
N ALA A 149 8.94 -8.27 2.75
CA ALA A 149 9.95 -8.05 3.78
C ALA A 149 9.60 -6.86 4.69
N VAL A 150 9.99 -6.97 5.96
CA VAL A 150 9.96 -5.89 6.95
C VAL A 150 11.39 -5.52 7.31
N LEU A 151 11.71 -4.23 7.27
CA LEU A 151 12.97 -3.68 7.77
C LEU A 151 12.84 -3.36 9.26
N VAL A 152 13.67 -3.99 10.08
CA VAL A 152 13.80 -3.73 11.52
C VAL A 152 15.05 -2.90 11.74
N TYR A 153 14.89 -1.72 12.32
CA TYR A 153 15.97 -0.81 12.64
C TYR A 153 16.34 -0.94 14.12
N GLY A 154 17.62 -1.13 14.44
CA GLY A 154 18.15 -1.05 15.81
C GLY A 154 17.64 -2.12 16.78
N GLY A 155 17.14 -3.24 16.28
CA GLY A 155 16.70 -4.37 17.12
C GLY A 155 15.40 -4.15 17.89
N LEU A 156 14.55 -3.20 17.47
CA LEU A 156 13.21 -3.03 18.02
C LEU A 156 12.47 -4.38 17.98
N GLY A 157 11.90 -4.81 19.11
CA GLY A 157 11.38 -6.15 19.40
C GLY A 157 10.16 -6.55 18.58
N ALA A 158 10.33 -6.66 17.27
CA ALA A 158 9.36 -7.27 16.38
C ALA A 158 9.22 -8.76 16.74
N ASP A 159 7.99 -9.25 16.85
CA ASP A 159 7.73 -10.68 16.96
C ASP A 159 8.03 -11.34 15.60
N THR A 160 9.30 -11.66 15.40
CA THR A 160 9.81 -12.24 14.16
C THR A 160 9.20 -13.60 13.89
N ALA A 161 8.80 -14.36 14.91
CA ALA A 161 8.12 -15.64 14.74
C ALA A 161 6.76 -15.46 14.05
N THR A 162 5.95 -14.51 14.53
CA THR A 162 4.66 -14.18 13.89
C THR A 162 4.84 -13.63 12.48
N ILE A 163 5.86 -12.79 12.25
CA ILE A 163 6.18 -12.25 10.92
C ILE A 163 6.57 -13.39 9.95
N HIS A 164 7.42 -14.32 10.38
CA HIS A 164 7.82 -15.46 9.57
C HIS A 164 6.67 -16.45 9.33
N ALA A 165 5.80 -16.67 10.32
CA ALA A 165 4.60 -17.49 10.18
C ALA A 165 3.63 -16.92 9.12
N ALA A 166 3.60 -15.60 8.95
CA ALA A 166 2.84 -14.93 7.89
C ALA A 166 3.52 -14.97 6.50
N GLY A 167 4.66 -15.66 6.37
CA GLY A 167 5.40 -15.74 5.11
C GLY A 167 6.19 -14.48 4.76
N VAL A 168 6.53 -13.66 5.76
CA VAL A 168 7.26 -12.39 5.60
C VAL A 168 8.72 -12.55 6.05
N ALA A 169 9.65 -12.00 5.29
CA ALA A 169 11.06 -11.92 5.64
C ALA A 169 11.35 -10.74 6.59
N THR A 170 12.38 -10.86 7.41
CA THR A 170 12.86 -9.77 8.25
C THR A 170 14.26 -9.37 7.83
N ILE A 171 14.48 -8.07 7.65
CA ILE A 171 15.78 -7.47 7.34
C ILE A 171 16.17 -6.64 8.55
N ASN A 172 17.21 -7.01 9.27
CA ASN A 172 17.64 -6.30 10.47
C ASN A 172 18.85 -5.44 10.16
N TYR A 173 18.70 -4.13 10.32
CA TYR A 173 19.78 -3.18 10.23
C TYR A 173 20.13 -2.66 11.63
N TYR A 174 21.37 -2.93 12.04
CA TYR A 174 21.94 -2.40 13.27
C TYR A 174 22.87 -1.25 12.88
N ASP A 175 22.60 -0.07 13.45
CA ASP A 175 23.50 1.06 13.36
C ASP A 175 24.70 0.78 14.27
N ASN A 176 25.81 0.33 13.66
CA ASN A 176 27.03 -0.04 14.38
C ASN A 176 27.93 1.16 14.68
N ASP A 177 27.58 2.37 14.22
CA ASP A 177 28.39 3.59 14.38
C ASP A 177 28.08 4.35 15.68
N ARG A 178 27.20 3.81 16.54
CA ARG A 178 26.95 4.30 17.91
C ARG A 178 27.76 3.51 18.95
N SER A 179 29.05 3.76 19.02
CA SER A 179 29.91 3.42 20.16
C SER A 179 30.26 4.67 20.96
#